data_AF-A0A4V4H1A4-F1
#
_entry.id   AF-A0A4V4H1A4-F1
#
_cell.length_a   1.000
_cell.length_b   1.000
_cell.length_c   1.000
_cell.angle_alpha   90.00
_cell.angle_beta   90.00
_cell.angle_gamma   90.00
#
_symmetry.space_group_name_H-M   'P 1'
#
loop_
_entity.id
_entity.type
_entity.pdbx_description
1 polymer ?
#
loop_
_entity_poly.entity_id
_entity_poly.type
_entity_poly.pdbx_seq_one_letter_code
_entity_poly.pdbx_strand_id
1 'polypeptide(L)'
;MTDRKSIFNYKAQTATVRSWDDIEEHFTKWFQGQYQDNIALLVKHIKMSGLSQRLFGYTSMDKLVVGIYNPMEWNREALHIEFDVEGQKWWFKYYPKPNEPVEFERQYPANKGIEKFDNFIKMINW
;
A
#
# COMPACT_ATOMS: atom_id res chain seq x y z
N MET A 1 9.65 -44.12 4.83
CA MET A 1 8.51 -43.19 5.05
C MET A 1 8.65 -42.08 4.03
N THR A 2 7.75 -42.05 3.05
CA THR A 2 7.85 -41.16 1.89
C THR A 2 7.29 -39.80 2.25
N ASP A 3 8.15 -38.78 2.21
CA ASP A 3 7.79 -37.36 2.33
C ASP A 3 6.74 -37.01 1.26
N ARG A 4 5.48 -36.83 1.67
CA ARG A 4 4.47 -36.22 0.80
C ARG A 4 4.75 -34.72 0.79
N LYS A 5 5.47 -34.24 -0.22
CA LYS A 5 5.43 -32.83 -0.62
C LYS A 5 3.97 -32.48 -0.90
N SER A 6 3.32 -31.81 0.04
CA SER A 6 2.06 -31.12 -0.20
C SER A 6 2.33 -30.06 -1.27
N ILE A 7 1.90 -30.34 -2.50
CA ILE A 7 1.82 -29.33 -3.54
C ILE A 7 0.65 -28.44 -3.14
N PHE A 8 0.94 -27.35 -2.43
CA PHE A 8 -0.05 -26.30 -2.25
C PHE A 8 -0.42 -25.79 -3.64
N ASN A 9 -1.64 -26.09 -4.09
CA ASN A 9 -2.21 -25.49 -5.30
C ASN A 9 -2.43 -24.00 -5.02
N TYR A 10 -1.41 -23.21 -5.30
CA TYR A 10 -1.46 -21.77 -5.17
C TYR A 10 -2.48 -21.19 -6.14
N LYS A 11 -3.45 -20.44 -5.63
CA LYS A 11 -4.41 -19.69 -6.44
C LYS A 11 -4.26 -18.20 -6.12
N ALA A 12 -3.80 -17.44 -7.11
CA ALA A 12 -3.66 -16.00 -7.02
C ALA A 12 -4.99 -15.35 -6.60
N GLN A 13 -4.94 -14.51 -5.57
CA GLN A 13 -6.06 -13.66 -5.18
C GLN A 13 -5.74 -12.25 -5.65
N THR A 14 -6.49 -11.75 -6.62
CA THR A 14 -6.24 -10.46 -7.24
C THR A 14 -7.22 -9.41 -6.74
N ALA A 15 -6.72 -8.20 -6.51
CA ALA A 15 -7.52 -7.00 -6.30
C ALA A 15 -7.65 -6.20 -7.60
N THR A 16 -8.82 -5.59 -7.79
CA THR A 16 -9.03 -4.62 -8.86
C THR A 16 -8.32 -3.32 -8.51
N VAL A 17 -7.33 -2.95 -9.32
CA VAL A 17 -6.68 -1.65 -9.25
C VAL A 17 -7.71 -0.56 -9.51
N ARG A 18 -7.66 0.52 -8.73
CA ARG A 18 -8.52 1.69 -8.89
C ARG A 18 -7.72 2.84 -9.50
N SER A 19 -8.40 3.77 -10.17
CA SER A 19 -7.74 4.99 -10.61
C SER A 19 -7.27 5.80 -9.39
N TRP A 20 -6.20 6.57 -9.54
CA TRP A 20 -5.71 7.41 -8.45
C TRP A 20 -6.72 8.49 -8.04
N ASP A 21 -7.56 8.95 -8.97
CA ASP A 21 -8.67 9.86 -8.69
C ASP A 21 -9.72 9.20 -7.78
N ASP A 22 -10.13 7.96 -8.08
CA ASP A 22 -11.09 7.21 -7.26
C ASP A 22 -10.54 6.93 -5.85
N ILE A 23 -9.24 6.73 -5.72
CA ILE A 23 -8.57 6.50 -4.44
C ILE A 23 -8.49 7.81 -3.63
N GLU A 24 -8.12 8.92 -4.26
CA GLU A 24 -8.11 10.24 -3.60
C GLU A 24 -9.53 10.60 -3.11
N GLU A 25 -10.53 10.39 -3.96
CA GLU A 25 -11.93 10.61 -3.61
C GLU A 25 -12.38 9.69 -2.47
N HIS A 26 -11.95 8.42 -2.45
CA HIS A 26 -12.24 7.48 -1.36
C HIS A 26 -11.79 8.05 -0.01
N PHE A 27 -10.54 8.50 0.09
CA PHE A 27 -10.03 9.04 1.36
C PHE A 27 -10.59 10.42 1.71
N THR A 28 -10.95 11.23 0.71
CA THR A 28 -11.52 12.56 0.95
C THR A 28 -12.99 12.49 1.40
N LYS A 29 -13.78 11.59 0.81
CA LYS A 29 -15.23 11.50 1.09
C LYS A 29 -15.56 10.68 2.33
N TRP A 30 -14.90 9.54 2.50
CA TRP A 30 -15.24 8.59 3.57
C TRP A 30 -14.56 8.92 4.89
N PHE A 31 -13.45 9.67 4.85
CA PHE A 31 -12.67 10.02 6.02
C PHE A 31 -12.46 11.53 6.08
N GLN A 32 -13.40 12.24 6.71
CA GLN A 32 -13.28 13.68 6.95
C GLN A 32 -12.15 13.97 7.95
N GLY A 33 -11.57 15.17 7.89
CA GLY A 33 -10.55 15.62 8.86
C GLY A 33 -9.16 14.99 8.61
N GLN A 34 -8.52 14.47 9.66
CA GLN A 34 -7.09 14.12 9.65
C GLN A 34 -6.68 13.02 8.64
N TYR A 35 -7.60 12.20 8.14
CA TYR A 35 -7.29 11.25 7.05
C TYR A 35 -7.11 11.95 5.69
N GLN A 36 -7.89 13.01 5.44
CA GLN A 36 -7.72 13.86 4.27
C GLN A 36 -6.34 14.55 4.30
N ASP A 37 -5.92 14.98 5.49
CA ASP A 37 -4.62 15.64 5.69
C ASP A 37 -3.42 14.68 5.66
N ASN A 38 -3.63 13.37 5.52
CA ASN A 38 -2.55 12.38 5.52
C ASN A 38 -2.60 11.49 4.27
N ILE A 39 -3.48 10.48 4.24
CA ILE A 39 -3.50 9.51 3.13
C ILE A 39 -3.91 10.19 1.82
N ALA A 40 -4.90 11.09 1.82
CA ALA A 40 -5.28 11.78 0.59
C ALA A 40 -4.15 12.69 0.07
N LEU A 41 -3.39 13.35 0.97
CA LEU A 41 -2.17 14.08 0.57
C LEU A 41 -1.10 13.17 -0.02
N LEU A 42 -0.92 11.97 0.53
CA LEU A 42 0.01 10.98 -0.04
C LEU A 42 -0.43 10.55 -1.45
N VAL A 43 -1.73 10.29 -1.65
CA VAL A 43 -2.28 9.94 -2.98
C VAL A 43 -2.06 11.09 -3.97
N LYS A 44 -2.33 12.32 -3.55
CA LYS A 44 -2.07 13.52 -4.36
C LYS A 44 -0.59 13.65 -4.71
N HIS A 45 0.31 13.37 -3.78
CA HIS A 45 1.76 13.32 -4.02
C HIS A 45 2.15 12.26 -5.07
N ILE A 46 1.58 11.05 -4.99
CA ILE A 46 1.80 9.99 -6.00
C ILE A 46 1.37 10.47 -7.40
N LYS A 47 0.22 11.15 -7.49
CA LYS A 47 -0.29 11.72 -8.75
C LYS A 47 0.66 12.78 -9.32
N MET A 48 1.16 13.68 -8.48
CA MET A 48 1.95 14.84 -8.90
C MET A 48 3.43 14.51 -9.15
N SER A 49 3.95 13.43 -8.58
CA SER A 49 5.37 13.03 -8.69
C SER A 49 5.69 12.21 -9.94
N GLY A 50 4.69 11.87 -10.77
CA GLY A 50 4.85 10.97 -11.92
C GLY A 50 4.89 9.49 -11.55
N LEU A 51 4.89 9.16 -10.25
CA LEU A 51 4.82 7.78 -9.76
C LEU A 51 3.53 7.07 -10.17
N SER A 52 2.45 7.82 -10.39
CA SER A 52 1.15 7.29 -10.85
C SER A 52 1.19 6.49 -12.16
N GLN A 53 2.23 6.65 -12.98
CA GLN A 53 2.42 5.89 -14.22
C GLN A 53 3.03 4.50 -13.99
N ARG A 54 3.72 4.32 -12.86
CA ARG A 54 4.48 3.09 -12.52
C ARG A 54 3.84 2.33 -11.37
N LEU A 55 3.19 3.05 -10.48
CA LEU A 55 2.49 2.50 -9.32
C LEU A 55 1.02 2.29 -9.65
N PHE A 56 0.50 1.21 -9.09
CA PHE A 56 -0.91 0.89 -9.04
C PHE A 56 -1.36 0.84 -7.58
N GLY A 57 -2.63 1.08 -7.34
CA GLY A 57 -3.17 1.00 -6.00
C GLY A 57 -4.62 0.56 -5.93
N TYR A 58 -5.02 0.15 -4.74
CA TYR A 58 -6.42 -0.04 -4.37
C TYR A 58 -6.59 0.32 -2.89
N THR A 59 -7.84 0.44 -2.47
CA THR A 59 -8.18 0.69 -1.06
C THR A 59 -8.75 -0.57 -0.42
N SER A 60 -8.39 -0.80 0.85
CA SER A 60 -8.97 -1.86 1.68
C SER A 60 -9.37 -1.24 3.01
N MET A 61 -10.67 -0.99 3.21
CA MET A 61 -11.18 -0.21 4.34
C MET A 61 -10.53 1.18 4.43
N ASP A 62 -9.67 1.38 5.42
CA ASP A 62 -8.90 2.58 5.75
C ASP A 62 -7.46 2.56 5.21
N LYS A 63 -7.08 1.50 4.50
CA LYS A 63 -5.72 1.26 4.03
C LYS A 63 -5.57 1.62 2.56
N LEU A 64 -4.45 2.24 2.24
CA LEU A 64 -3.96 2.36 0.88
C LEU A 64 -2.99 1.21 0.61
N VAL A 65 -3.24 0.41 -0.43
CA VAL A 65 -2.30 -0.61 -0.90
C VAL A 65 -1.69 -0.15 -2.21
N VAL A 66 -0.37 -0.17 -2.30
CA VAL A 66 0.42 0.27 -3.46
C VAL A 66 1.33 -0.85 -3.94
N GLY A 67 1.45 -1.04 -5.24
CA GLY A 67 2.39 -1.98 -5.85
C GLY A 67 2.66 -1.65 -7.31
N ILE A 68 3.36 -2.54 -8.01
CA ILE A 68 3.84 -2.30 -9.39
C ILE A 68 3.17 -3.16 -10.46
N TYR A 69 2.21 -4.01 -10.08
CA TYR A 69 1.52 -4.92 -10.99
C TYR A 69 0.06 -4.50 -11.20
N ASN A 70 -0.47 -4.75 -12.40
CA ASN A 70 -1.89 -4.65 -12.71
C ASN A 70 -2.31 -5.85 -13.58
N PRO A 71 -3.19 -6.75 -13.10
CA PRO A 71 -3.88 -6.71 -11.81
C PRO A 71 -2.93 -6.89 -10.61
N MET A 72 -3.29 -6.30 -9.47
CA MET A 72 -2.55 -6.48 -8.23
C MET A 72 -2.93 -7.80 -7.59
N GLU A 73 -1.95 -8.58 -7.18
CA GLU A 73 -2.14 -9.79 -6.37
C GLU A 73 -1.93 -9.45 -4.89
N TRP A 74 -2.78 -10.00 -4.02
CA TRP A 74 -2.73 -9.69 -2.59
C TRP A 74 -1.36 -10.02 -2.02
N ASN A 75 -0.78 -9.08 -1.27
CA ASN A 75 0.51 -9.21 -0.60
C ASN A 75 1.70 -9.55 -1.54
N ARG A 76 1.55 -9.46 -2.87
CA ARG A 76 2.68 -9.61 -3.80
C ARG A 76 3.28 -8.27 -4.12
N GLU A 77 4.52 -8.06 -3.70
CA GLU A 77 5.23 -6.79 -3.89
C GLU A 77 4.30 -5.60 -3.61
N ALA A 78 3.70 -5.61 -2.43
CA ALA A 78 2.65 -4.67 -2.04
C ALA A 78 3.04 -3.95 -0.75
N LEU A 79 2.99 -2.63 -0.78
CA LEU A 79 3.11 -1.77 0.40
C LEU A 79 1.70 -1.41 0.88
N HIS A 80 1.38 -1.85 2.09
CA HIS A 80 0.16 -1.51 2.79
C HIS A 80 0.47 -0.32 3.70
N ILE A 81 -0.33 0.73 3.54
CA ILE A 81 -0.15 2.01 4.21
C ILE A 81 -1.43 2.34 4.98
N GLU A 82 -1.27 2.57 6.27
CA GLU A 82 -2.35 2.92 7.19
C GLU A 82 -1.94 4.15 7.99
N PHE A 83 -2.92 4.94 8.42
CA PHE A 83 -2.68 6.10 9.26
C PHE A 83 -3.51 6.02 10.53
N ASP A 84 -2.84 5.92 11.67
CA ASP A 84 -3.43 5.99 13.00
C ASP A 84 -3.64 7.47 13.36
N VAL A 85 -4.90 7.90 13.28
CA VAL A 85 -5.36 9.25 13.59
C VAL A 85 -5.16 9.60 15.07
N GLU A 86 -5.43 8.67 15.98
CA GLU A 86 -5.29 8.93 17.41
C GLU A 86 -3.81 9.04 17.81
N GLY A 87 -3.00 8.12 17.29
CA GLY A 87 -1.55 8.08 17.54
C GLY A 87 -0.72 9.05 16.72
N GLN A 88 -1.30 9.69 15.69
CA GLN A 88 -0.61 10.52 14.70
C GLN A 88 0.58 9.80 14.06
N LYS A 89 0.34 8.56 13.62
CA LYS A 89 1.39 7.67 13.11
C LYS A 89 1.00 6.98 11.83
N TRP A 90 1.97 6.89 10.94
CA TRP A 90 1.91 6.05 9.75
C TRP A 90 2.33 4.62 10.08
N TRP A 91 1.70 3.66 9.44
CA TRP A 91 2.06 2.25 9.46
C TRP A 91 2.32 1.77 8.05
N PHE A 92 3.55 1.32 7.80
CA PHE A 92 4.02 0.86 6.50
C PHE A 92 4.37 -0.62 6.62
N LYS A 93 3.68 -1.47 5.87
CA LYS A 93 3.90 -2.93 5.85
C LYS A 93 4.15 -3.38 4.41
N TYR A 94 5.34 -3.88 4.14
CA TYR A 94 5.70 -4.39 2.82
C TYR A 94 5.67 -5.91 2.80
N TYR A 95 4.89 -6.43 1.86
CA TYR A 95 4.81 -7.84 1.56
C TYR A 95 5.54 -8.13 0.25
N PRO A 96 6.63 -8.90 0.26
CA PRO A 96 7.32 -9.27 -0.96
C PRO A 96 6.55 -10.36 -1.71
N LYS A 97 5.89 -11.29 -0.99
CA LYS A 97 5.15 -12.42 -1.58
C LYS A 97 3.82 -12.70 -0.85
N PRO A 98 2.80 -13.22 -1.56
CA PRO A 98 1.44 -13.41 -1.05
C PRO A 98 1.29 -14.15 0.29
N ASN A 99 2.08 -15.22 0.47
CA ASN A 99 1.99 -16.12 1.62
C ASN A 99 3.24 -16.06 2.51
N GLU A 100 4.06 -15.04 2.34
CA GLU A 100 5.24 -14.82 3.18
C GLU A 100 4.93 -13.75 4.23
N PRO A 101 5.61 -13.81 5.38
CA PRO A 101 5.50 -12.75 6.38
C PRO A 101 5.94 -11.41 5.79
N VAL A 102 5.47 -10.33 6.43
CA VAL A 102 5.92 -8.97 6.15
C VAL A 102 7.44 -8.89 6.27
N GLU A 103 8.11 -8.41 5.21
CA GLU A 103 9.56 -8.22 5.23
C GLU A 103 9.93 -6.93 5.95
N PHE A 104 9.07 -5.91 5.84
CA PHE A 104 9.30 -4.61 6.42
C PHE A 104 8.03 -4.07 7.05
N GLU A 105 8.07 -3.86 8.37
CA GLU A 105 7.03 -3.17 9.13
C GLU A 105 7.66 -2.00 9.90
N ARG A 106 7.18 -0.79 9.65
CA ARG A 106 7.67 0.43 10.32
C ARG A 106 6.55 1.38 10.64
N GLN A 107 6.73 2.08 11.76
CA GLN A 107 5.91 3.21 12.15
C GLN A 107 6.66 4.52 11.96
N TYR A 108 5.96 5.56 11.54
CA TYR A 108 6.54 6.90 11.41
C TYR A 108 5.62 7.97 12.00
N PRO A 109 6.18 9.07 12.54
CA PRO A 109 5.38 10.23 12.92
C PRO A 109 4.61 10.81 11.72
N ALA A 110 3.46 11.44 11.96
CA ALA A 110 2.59 12.00 10.92
C ALA A 110 3.32 12.88 9.88
N ASN A 111 4.23 13.74 10.34
CA ASN A 111 4.99 14.65 9.49
C ASN A 111 6.07 13.99 8.61
N LYS A 112 6.27 12.67 8.71
CA LYS A 112 7.29 11.92 7.96
C LYS A 112 6.71 10.99 6.90
N GLY A 113 5.40 10.86 6.78
CA GLY A 113 4.75 9.90 5.87
C GLY A 113 5.24 9.96 4.43
N ILE A 114 5.15 11.13 3.80
CA ILE A 114 5.55 11.34 2.39
C ILE A 114 7.05 11.09 2.20
N GLU A 115 7.90 11.64 3.07
CA GLU A 115 9.36 11.43 3.01
C GLU A 115 9.71 9.94 3.10
N LYS A 116 9.05 9.19 3.99
CA LYS A 116 9.32 7.77 4.19
C LYS A 116 8.75 6.91 3.07
N PHE A 117 7.64 7.31 2.47
CA PHE A 117 7.15 6.73 1.24
C PHE A 117 8.16 6.88 0.10
N ASP A 118 8.64 8.09 -0.18
CA ASP A 118 9.62 8.32 -1.26
C ASP A 118 10.91 7.53 -1.04
N ASN A 119 11.39 7.46 0.21
CA ASN A 119 12.55 6.65 0.55
C ASN A 119 12.31 5.16 0.30
N PHE A 120 11.11 4.66 0.64
CA PHE A 120 10.74 3.27 0.37
C PHE A 120 10.72 2.98 -1.14
N ILE A 121 10.05 3.83 -1.92
CA ILE A 121 9.97 3.69 -3.39
C ILE A 121 11.37 3.65 -4.01
N LYS A 122 12.28 4.54 -3.58
CA LYS A 122 13.68 4.54 -4.03
C LYS A 122 14.43 3.28 -3.62
N MET A 123 14.26 2.82 -2.38
CA MET A 123 14.95 1.66 -1.83
C MET A 123 14.58 0.37 -2.55
N ILE A 124 13.30 0.17 -2.86
CA ILE A 124 12.79 -1.02 -3.56
C ILE A 124 12.85 -0.87 -5.09
N ASN A 125 13.23 0.32 -5.58
CA ASN A 125 13.32 0.65 -7.00
C ASN A 125 11.98 0.53 -7.76
N TRP A 126 10.92 1.04 -7.13
CA TRP A 126 9.58 1.14 -7.71
C TRP A 126 9.37 2.40 -8.55
#